data_AF-A0A0G0FTT7-F1
#
_entry.id   AF-A0A0G0FTT7-F1
#
_cell.length_a   1.000
_cell.length_b   1.000
_cell.length_c   1.000
_cell.angle_alpha   90.00
_cell.angle_beta   90.00
_cell.angle_gamma   90.00
#
_symmetry.space_group_name_H-M   'P 1'
#
loop_
_entity.id
_entity.type
_entity.pdbx_description
1 polymer ?
#
loop_
_entity_poly.entity_id
_entity_poly.type
_entity_poly.pdbx_seq_one_letter_code
_entity_poly.pdbx_strand_id
1 'polypeptide(L)'
;MVNDMILNFVDELLKEAGFSGSLEKHMEYKESLLALVQQRLGGEIMKLMNADQLNSYVDLVETKPNAEQLSDFFDKNIPDLDQKVQGILAGFKKDFVNILSSLAK
;
A
#
# COMPACT_ATOMS: atom_id res chain seq x y z
N MET A 1 3.22 6.49 -10.07
CA MET A 1 2.33 7.33 -9.24
C MET A 1 1.94 6.63 -7.94
N VAL A 2 1.22 5.50 -7.95
CA VAL A 2 0.85 4.77 -6.72
C VAL A 2 2.06 4.31 -5.90
N ASN A 3 3.12 3.81 -6.56
CA ASN A 3 4.34 3.38 -5.86
C ASN A 3 5.03 4.55 -5.13
N ASP A 4 5.08 5.73 -5.76
CA ASP A 4 5.66 6.94 -5.16
C ASP A 4 4.81 7.43 -3.98
N MET A 5 3.49 7.29 -4.06
CA MET A 5 2.56 7.61 -2.98
C MET A 5 2.78 6.72 -1.75
N ILE A 6 3.00 5.42 -1.95
CA ILE A 6 3.28 4.47 -0.87
C ILE A 6 4.64 4.77 -0.21
N LEU A 7 5.67 5.06 -1.00
CA LEU A 7 7.00 5.40 -0.47
C LEU A 7 6.95 6.66 0.41
N ASN A 8 6.31 7.72 -0.08
CA ASN A 8 6.12 8.96 0.68
C ASN A 8 5.29 8.72 1.95
N PHE A 9 4.22 7.94 1.85
CA PHE A 9 3.38 7.61 3.00
C PHE A 9 4.17 6.90 4.11
N VAL A 10 4.98 5.90 3.76
CA VAL A 10 5.82 5.18 4.72
C VAL A 10 6.84 6.12 5.38
N ASP A 11 7.47 6.99 4.59
CA ASP A 11 8.43 7.98 5.12
C ASP A 11 7.80 8.97 6.10
N GLU A 12 6.58 9.43 5.81
CA GLU A 12 5.81 10.28 6.74
C GLU A 12 5.42 9.52 8.02
N LEU A 13 4.97 8.27 7.89
CA LEU A 13 4.58 7.44 9.02
C LEU A 13 5.75 7.21 10.00
N LEU A 14 6.95 6.97 9.47
CA LEU A 14 8.16 6.77 10.26
C LEU A 14 8.61 8.06 10.97
N LYS A 15 8.50 9.21 10.30
CA LYS A 15 8.78 10.52 10.90
C LYS A 15 7.82 10.82 12.05
N GLU A 16 6.53 10.59 11.86
CA GLU A 16 5.51 10.82 12.89
C GLU A 16 5.62 9.87 14.08
N ALA A 17 6.03 8.62 13.85
CA ALA A 17 6.29 7.65 14.90
C ALA A 17 7.52 8.00 15.77
N GLY A 18 8.30 9.02 15.39
CA GLY A 18 9.48 9.45 16.14
C GLY A 18 10.56 8.38 16.26
N PHE A 19 10.66 7.49 15.25
CA PHE A 19 11.55 6.34 15.33
C PHE A 19 13.02 6.77 15.51
N SER A 20 13.59 6.52 16.69
CA SER A 20 14.95 6.94 17.08
C SER A 20 15.99 5.81 16.98
N GLY A 21 15.74 4.79 16.15
CA GLY A 21 16.65 3.66 15.97
C GLY A 21 17.91 3.99 15.15
N SER A 22 18.84 3.03 15.07
CA SER A 22 19.98 3.13 14.15
C SER A 22 19.51 3.17 12.69
N LEU A 23 20.34 3.71 11.79
CA LEU A 23 20.04 3.78 10.35
C LEU A 23 19.67 2.40 9.76
N GLU A 24 20.37 1.35 10.16
CA GLU A 24 20.12 -0.03 9.75
C GLU A 24 18.74 -0.53 10.19
N LYS A 25 18.40 -0.35 11.47
CA LYS A 25 17.06 -0.69 11.98
C LYS A 25 15.97 0.15 11.34
N HIS A 26 16.26 1.40 10.99
CA HIS A 26 15.33 2.26 10.28
C HIS A 26 15.05 1.74 8.86
N MET A 27 16.08 1.24 8.15
CA MET A 27 15.92 0.64 6.82
C MET A 27 15.13 -0.67 6.86
N GLU A 28 15.48 -1.60 7.75
CA GLU A 28 14.74 -2.87 7.91
C GLU A 28 13.27 -2.63 8.29
N TYR A 29 13.03 -1.68 9.20
CA TYR A 29 11.69 -1.32 9.62
C TYR A 29 10.91 -0.64 8.49
N LYS A 30 11.55 0.22 7.70
CA LYS A 30 10.97 0.84 6.50
C LYS A 30 10.57 -0.20 5.47
N GLU A 31 11.43 -1.17 5.16
CA GLU A 31 11.12 -2.25 4.21
C GLU A 31 9.95 -3.10 4.70
N SER A 32 9.94 -3.45 5.98
CA SER A 32 8.85 -4.22 6.59
C SER A 32 7.52 -3.46 6.53
N LEU A 33 7.55 -2.17 6.83
CA LEU A 33 6.38 -1.31 6.79
C LEU A 33 5.89 -1.11 5.35
N LEU A 34 6.79 -0.97 4.39
CA LEU A 34 6.47 -0.89 2.96
C LEU A 34 5.75 -2.16 2.51
N ALA A 35 6.29 -3.34 2.83
CA ALA A 35 5.69 -4.61 2.47
C ALA A 35 4.29 -4.76 3.08
N LEU A 36 4.11 -4.37 4.35
CA LEU A 36 2.82 -4.42 5.03
C LEU A 36 1.79 -3.48 4.37
N VAL A 37 2.19 -2.24 4.05
CA VAL A 37 1.32 -1.28 3.36
C VAL A 37 0.94 -1.79 1.97
N GLN A 38 1.91 -2.30 1.21
CA GLN A 38 1.67 -2.86 -0.12
C GLN A 38 0.73 -4.07 -0.06
N GLN A 39 0.93 -4.99 0.90
CA GLN A 39 0.06 -6.14 1.07
C GLN A 39 -1.37 -5.73 1.40
N ARG A 40 -1.55 -4.81 2.36
CA ARG A 40 -2.89 -4.33 2.74
C ARG A 40 -3.56 -3.61 1.57
N LEU A 41 -2.81 -2.74 0.89
CA LEU A 41 -3.32 -2.00 -0.26
C LEU A 41 -3.75 -2.97 -1.37
N GLY A 42 -2.93 -3.96 -1.70
CA GLY A 42 -3.29 -4.99 -2.69
C GLY A 42 -4.58 -5.72 -2.32
N GLY A 43 -4.73 -6.11 -1.05
CA GLY A 43 -5.95 -6.76 -0.56
C GLY A 43 -7.19 -5.87 -0.66
N GLU A 44 -7.09 -4.58 -0.35
CA GLU A 44 -8.19 -3.64 -0.48
C GLU A 44 -8.52 -3.32 -1.95
N ILE A 45 -7.51 -3.17 -2.80
CA ILE A 45 -7.69 -2.96 -4.25
C ILE A 45 -8.42 -4.15 -4.87
N MET A 46 -8.06 -5.39 -4.48
CA MET A 46 -8.76 -6.58 -4.98
C MET A 46 -10.26 -6.60 -4.64
N LYS A 47 -10.66 -6.06 -3.49
CA LYS A 47 -12.07 -5.96 -3.10
C LYS A 47 -12.87 -4.96 -3.94
N LEU A 48 -12.19 -4.05 -4.64
CA LEU A 48 -12.82 -3.08 -5.53
C LEU A 48 -13.15 -3.67 -6.91
N MET A 49 -12.57 -4.84 -7.23
CA MET A 49 -12.79 -5.52 -8.50
C MET A 49 -13.98 -6.48 -8.41
N ASN A 50 -14.74 -6.56 -9.51
CA ASN A 50 -15.75 -7.60 -9.66
C ASN A 50 -15.12 -8.94 -10.10
N ALA A 51 -15.92 -10.00 -10.20
CA ALA A 51 -15.44 -11.34 -10.54
C ALA A 51 -14.74 -11.42 -11.91
N ASP A 52 -15.26 -10.74 -12.93
CA ASP A 52 -14.68 -10.74 -14.28
C ASP A 52 -13.34 -10.01 -14.32
N GLN A 53 -13.24 -8.90 -13.57
CA GLN A 53 -12.01 -8.14 -13.41
C GLN A 53 -10.96 -8.94 -12.62
N LEU A 54 -11.36 -9.67 -11.58
CA LEU A 54 -10.47 -10.56 -10.84
C LEU A 54 -9.92 -11.69 -11.71
N ASN A 55 -10.76 -12.31 -12.54
CA ASN A 55 -10.30 -13.33 -13.49
C ASN A 55 -9.31 -12.73 -14.50
N SER A 56 -9.63 -11.56 -15.05
CA SER A 56 -8.73 -10.84 -15.98
C SER A 56 -7.39 -10.47 -15.33
N TYR A 57 -7.40 -10.15 -14.03
CA TYR A 57 -6.19 -9.88 -13.26
C TYR A 57 -5.34 -11.15 -13.10
N VAL A 58 -5.96 -12.29 -12.78
CA VAL A 58 -5.27 -13.57 -12.67
C VAL A 58 -4.60 -13.93 -14.00
N ASP A 59 -5.34 -13.86 -15.10
CA ASP A 59 -4.82 -14.12 -16.45
C ASP A 59 -3.64 -13.20 -16.78
N LEU A 60 -3.75 -11.91 -16.45
CA LEU A 60 -2.68 -10.93 -16.64
C LEU A 60 -1.44 -11.34 -15.85
N VAL A 61 -1.56 -11.66 -14.56
CA VAL A 61 -0.43 -12.02 -13.69
C VAL A 61 0.29 -13.27 -14.17
N GLU A 62 -0.42 -14.26 -14.72
CA GLU A 62 0.19 -15.47 -15.30
C GLU A 62 1.14 -15.16 -16.46
N THR A 63 0.91 -14.06 -17.18
CA THR A 63 1.81 -13.60 -18.25
C THR A 63 3.09 -12.90 -17.76
N LYS A 64 3.26 -12.76 -16.44
CA LYS A 64 4.37 -12.02 -15.80
C LYS A 64 4.45 -10.58 -16.30
N PRO A 65 3.40 -9.78 -16.07
CA PRO A 65 3.30 -8.42 -16.58
C PRO A 65 4.37 -7.53 -15.94
N ASN A 66 4.81 -6.53 -16.66
CA ASN A 66 5.65 -5.48 -16.08
C ASN A 66 4.79 -4.49 -15.26
N ALA A 67 5.46 -3.55 -14.58
CA ALA A 67 4.79 -2.57 -13.73
C ALA A 67 3.82 -1.64 -14.49
N GLU A 68 4.13 -1.31 -15.75
CA GLU A 68 3.29 -0.45 -16.60
C GLU A 68 1.99 -1.17 -16.97
N GLN A 69 2.09 -2.43 -17.40
CA GLN A 69 0.93 -3.27 -17.72
C GLN A 69 0.00 -3.49 -16.52
N LEU A 70 0.56 -3.64 -15.31
CA LEU A 70 -0.23 -3.70 -14.08
C LEU A 70 -0.91 -2.36 -13.78
N SER A 71 -0.19 -1.24 -13.94
CA SER A 71 -0.76 0.10 -13.73
C SER A 71 -1.94 0.33 -14.68
N ASP A 72 -1.74 0.09 -15.98
CA ASP A 72 -2.77 0.25 -17.01
C ASP A 72 -4.00 -0.61 -16.72
N PHE A 73 -3.79 -1.84 -16.23
CA PHE A 73 -4.87 -2.71 -15.84
C PHE A 73 -5.72 -2.11 -14.70
N PHE A 74 -5.07 -1.61 -13.65
CA PHE A 74 -5.79 -1.03 -12.51
C PHE A 74 -6.47 0.28 -12.88
N ASP A 75 -5.80 1.16 -13.63
CA ASP A 75 -6.36 2.46 -14.06
C ASP A 75 -7.59 2.27 -14.95
N LYS A 76 -7.57 1.24 -15.80
CA LYS A 76 -8.71 0.90 -16.66
C LYS A 76 -9.90 0.31 -15.90
N ASN A 77 -9.65 -0.52 -14.89
CA ASN A 77 -10.68 -1.33 -14.24
C ASN A 77 -11.20 -0.73 -12.93
N ILE A 78 -10.44 0.17 -12.32
CA ILE A 78 -10.76 0.76 -11.02
C ILE A 78 -10.85 2.29 -11.19
N PRO A 79 -12.07 2.83 -11.38
CA PRO A 79 -12.24 4.27 -11.45
C PRO A 79 -11.83 4.93 -10.14
N ASP A 80 -11.24 6.12 -10.26
CA ASP A 80 -10.73 6.93 -9.15
C ASP A 80 -9.72 6.19 -8.27
N LEU A 81 -8.90 5.30 -8.87
CA LEU A 81 -7.93 4.46 -8.16
C LEU A 81 -7.07 5.27 -7.17
N ASP A 82 -6.51 6.40 -7.61
CA ASP A 82 -5.67 7.24 -6.76
C ASP A 82 -6.41 7.74 -5.50
N GLN A 83 -7.66 8.16 -5.64
CA GLN A 83 -8.46 8.62 -4.50
C GLN A 83 -8.77 7.47 -3.53
N LYS A 84 -9.02 6.27 -4.07
CA LYS A 84 -9.26 5.07 -3.26
C LYS A 84 -8.00 4.63 -2.52
N VAL A 85 -6.85 4.66 -3.19
CA VAL A 85 -5.54 4.40 -2.58
C VAL A 85 -5.30 5.38 -1.43
N GLN A 86 -5.51 6.68 -1.64
CA GLN A 86 -5.38 7.68 -0.58
C GLN A 86 -6.30 7.38 0.61
N GLY A 87 -7.55 6.99 0.37
CA GLY A 87 -8.48 6.59 1.42
C GLY A 87 -8.01 5.37 2.22
N ILE A 88 -7.48 4.35 1.53
CA ILE A 88 -6.94 3.14 2.16
C ILE A 88 -5.71 3.48 3.02
N LEU A 89 -4.79 4.29 2.50
CA LEU A 89 -3.59 4.74 3.23
C LEU A 89 -3.95 5.58 4.46
N ALA A 90 -4.91 6.50 4.34
CA ALA A 90 -5.41 7.26 5.49
C ALA A 90 -6.03 6.36 6.56
N GLY A 91 -6.78 5.33 6.15
CA GLY A 91 -7.31 4.30 7.06
C GLY A 91 -6.19 3.53 7.76
N PHE A 92 -5.17 3.08 7.02
CA PHE A 92 -4.00 2.41 7.58
C PHE A 92 -3.30 3.29 8.63
N LYS A 93 -3.06 4.56 8.31
CA LYS A 93 -2.41 5.50 9.24
C LYS A 93 -3.17 5.62 10.55
N LYS A 94 -4.50 5.74 10.49
CA LYS A 94 -5.35 5.79 11.69
C LYS A 94 -5.21 4.54 12.54
N ASP A 95 -5.26 3.36 11.93
CA ASP A 95 -5.12 2.08 12.65
C ASP A 95 -3.72 1.95 13.27
N PHE A 96 -2.69 2.31 12.51
CA PHE A 96 -1.30 2.25 12.96
C PHE A 96 -1.06 3.16 14.16
N VAL A 97 -1.51 4.42 14.12
CA VAL A 97 -1.41 5.36 15.25
C VAL A 97 -2.18 4.84 16.46
N ASN A 98 -3.37 4.27 16.27
CA ASN A 98 -4.14 3.69 17.37
C ASN A 98 -3.39 2.54 18.05
N ILE A 99 -2.78 1.64 17.27
CA ILE A 99 -1.96 0.53 17.80
C ILE A 99 -0.78 1.08 18.61
N LEU A 100 -0.02 2.03 18.05
CA LEU A 100 1.10 2.65 18.76
C LEU A 100 0.66 3.31 20.07
N SER A 101 -0.45 4.04 20.05
CA SER A 101 -0.99 4.70 21.26
C SER A 101 -1.44 3.71 22.35
N SER A 102 -1.88 2.50 21.95
CA SER A 102 -2.25 1.44 22.88
C SER A 102 -1.05 0.69 23.48
N LEU A 103 0.08 0.69 22.79
CA LEU A 103 1.33 0.05 23.25
C LEU A 103 2.17 0.97 24.18
N ALA A 104 1.91 2.28 24.15
CA ALA A 104 2.60 3.27 24.97
C ALA A 104 1.96 3.50 26.37
N LYS A 105 0.91 2.74 26.72
CA LYS A 105 0.23 2.78 28.02
C LYS A 105 0.62 1.57 28.87
#